data_AF-A0A2A2H886-F1
#
_entry.id   AF-A0A2A2H886-F1
#
_cell.length_a   1.000
_cell.length_b   1.000
_cell.length_c   1.000
_cell.angle_alpha   90.00
_cell.angle_beta   90.00
_cell.angle_gamma   90.00
#
_symmetry.space_group_name_H-M   'P 1'
#
loop_
_entity.id
_entity.type
_entity.pdbx_description
1 polymer ?
#
loop_
_entity_poly.entity_id
_entity_poly.type
_entity_poly.pdbx_seq_one_letter_code
_entity_poly.pdbx_strand_id
1 'polypeptide(L)'
;MAAGYVFYNNSGTSNSSQVQNNVISESTGFPLSETPNLAAEIYNSGETIATVQYKGITLDKNQCLYILSKAIVMLNQGKSGNISIEKFGDASDPGGVLNSAFITKFEYVDMAGRTYKWMDANGQAPNHTGIDFSGSPDLSPDVTLKAFAKVLTEYKDTGKLPASVSV
;
A
#
# COMPACT_ATOMS: atom_id res chain seq x y z
N MET A 1 -39.28 1.68 50.02
CA MET A 1 -38.11 1.30 49.20
C MET A 1 -38.57 1.16 47.76
N ALA A 2 -38.29 2.17 46.94
CA ALA A 2 -38.48 2.13 45.50
C ALA A 2 -37.13 2.41 44.85
N ALA A 3 -36.76 1.62 43.85
CA ALA A 3 -35.76 1.99 42.88
C ALA A 3 -36.14 1.32 41.55
N GLY A 4 -36.95 2.04 40.77
CA GLY A 4 -37.09 1.80 39.35
C GLY A 4 -35.82 2.29 38.64
N TYR A 5 -35.35 1.53 37.67
CA TYR A 5 -34.23 1.90 36.84
C TYR A 5 -34.67 3.00 35.85
N VAL A 6 -33.97 4.13 35.86
CA VAL A 6 -34.12 5.20 34.87
C VAL A 6 -32.89 5.16 33.97
N PHE A 7 -33.09 4.95 32.67
CA PHE A 7 -32.05 5.13 31.67
C PHE A 7 -31.79 6.62 31.48
N TYR A 8 -30.55 7.06 31.73
CA TYR A 8 -30.08 8.38 31.33
C TYR A 8 -29.21 8.24 30.08
N ASN A 9 -29.75 8.72 28.95
CA ASN A 9 -28.99 9.02 27.77
C ASN A 9 -28.42 10.44 27.95
N ASN A 10 -27.09 10.60 27.94
CA ASN A 10 -26.47 11.92 27.98
C ASN A 10 -25.46 12.08 26.85
N SER A 11 -25.88 12.82 25.84
CA SER A 11 -25.06 13.45 24.82
C SER A 11 -24.55 14.80 25.33
N GLY A 12 -23.23 15.00 25.38
CA GLY A 12 -22.66 16.30 25.75
C GLY A 12 -21.14 16.38 25.70
N THR A 13 -20.61 16.64 24.51
CA THR A 13 -19.43 17.47 24.19
C THR A 13 -18.15 17.34 25.02
N SER A 14 -17.11 16.78 24.39
CA SER A 14 -15.72 17.16 24.65
C SER A 14 -15.13 17.79 23.39
N ASN A 15 -14.83 19.09 23.48
CA ASN A 15 -14.08 19.81 22.47
C ASN A 15 -12.59 19.43 22.64
N SER A 16 -12.04 18.72 21.68
CA SER A 16 -10.59 18.53 21.52
C SER A 16 -10.34 18.31 20.04
N SER A 17 -9.42 19.12 19.52
CA SER A 17 -8.85 19.12 18.16
C SER A 17 -9.25 17.91 17.33
N GLN A 18 -9.97 18.14 16.23
CA GLN A 18 -10.36 17.09 15.27
C GLN A 18 -9.12 16.31 14.80
N VAL A 19 -8.78 15.24 15.52
CA VAL A 19 -8.07 14.11 14.95
C VAL A 19 -9.15 13.38 14.17
N GLN A 20 -9.23 13.68 12.89
CA GLN A 20 -10.10 12.97 11.97
C GLN A 20 -9.63 11.51 12.00
N ASN A 21 -10.28 10.68 12.83
CA ASN A 21 -10.13 9.23 12.82
C ASN A 21 -10.73 8.77 11.48
N ASN A 22 -9.95 8.91 10.42
CA ASN A 22 -10.35 8.53 9.08
C ASN A 22 -10.40 7.00 9.06
N VAL A 23 -11.56 6.44 9.39
CA VAL A 23 -11.75 4.99 9.52
C VAL A 23 -11.48 4.37 8.15
N ILE A 24 -10.35 3.67 8.04
CA ILE A 24 -9.96 2.91 6.85
C ILE A 24 -10.78 1.63 6.85
N SER A 25 -11.50 1.39 5.77
CA SER A 25 -12.40 0.24 5.62
C SER A 25 -12.61 -0.08 4.15
N GLU A 26 -13.11 -1.27 3.84
CA GLU A 26 -13.45 -1.66 2.46
C GLU A 26 -14.43 -0.68 1.79
N SER A 27 -15.33 -0.04 2.58
CA SER A 27 -16.29 0.94 2.06
C SER A 27 -15.72 2.34 1.81
N THR A 28 -14.70 2.74 2.57
CA THR A 28 -14.08 4.07 2.48
C THR A 28 -12.79 4.05 1.65
N GLY A 29 -12.19 2.87 1.46
CA GLY A 29 -10.89 2.70 0.82
C GLY A 29 -9.72 3.15 1.70
N PHE A 30 -8.52 2.94 1.17
CA PHE A 30 -7.26 3.36 1.73
C PHE A 30 -6.87 4.76 1.21
N PRO A 31 -6.81 5.79 2.07
CA PRO A 31 -6.50 7.15 1.63
C PRO A 31 -5.06 7.26 1.11
N LEU A 32 -4.86 7.88 -0.05
CA LEU A 32 -3.55 8.03 -0.70
C LEU A 32 -2.52 8.69 0.23
N SER A 33 -2.96 9.65 1.05
CA SER A 33 -2.11 10.36 2.03
C SER A 33 -1.52 9.46 3.11
N GLU A 34 -2.12 8.30 3.38
CA GLU A 34 -1.64 7.34 4.39
C GLU A 34 -0.72 6.29 3.80
N THR A 35 -0.64 6.19 2.46
CA THR A 35 0.17 5.15 1.78
C THR A 35 1.66 5.23 2.11
N PRO A 36 2.28 6.41 2.33
CA PRO A 36 3.68 6.48 2.78
C PRO A 36 3.90 5.93 4.19
N ASN A 37 2.90 6.03 5.06
CA ASN A 37 2.98 5.48 6.42
C ASN A 37 2.82 3.96 6.41
N LEU A 38 1.85 3.43 5.65
CA LEU A 38 1.73 1.99 5.43
C LEU A 38 3.00 1.40 4.82
N ALA A 39 3.59 2.10 3.83
CA ALA A 39 4.85 1.72 3.22
C ALA A 39 6.00 1.64 4.23
N ALA A 40 6.08 2.59 5.17
CA ALA A 40 7.08 2.55 6.23
C ALA A 40 6.89 1.34 7.16
N GLU A 41 5.65 1.00 7.53
CA GLU A 41 5.37 -0.22 8.32
C GLU A 41 5.79 -1.49 7.57
N ILE A 42 5.48 -1.59 6.29
CA ILE A 42 5.88 -2.68 5.40
C ILE A 42 7.41 -2.75 5.29
N TYR A 43 8.07 -1.62 5.08
CA TYR A 43 9.53 -1.56 4.91
C TYR A 43 10.29 -1.96 6.18
N ASN A 44 9.75 -1.61 7.35
CA ASN A 44 10.31 -1.99 8.65
C ASN A 44 9.96 -3.42 9.07
N SER A 45 9.00 -4.06 8.39
CA SER A 45 8.68 -5.46 8.61
C SER A 45 9.73 -6.38 7.96
N GLY A 46 9.82 -7.63 8.43
CA GLY A 46 10.85 -8.59 8.00
C GLY A 46 10.78 -8.98 6.53
N GLU A 47 11.60 -9.97 6.13
CA GLU A 47 11.76 -10.27 4.70
C GLU A 47 10.49 -10.82 4.02
N THR A 48 9.59 -11.43 4.77
CA THR A 48 8.34 -12.02 4.30
C THR A 48 7.19 -11.45 5.10
N ILE A 49 6.21 -10.89 4.39
CA ILE A 49 5.02 -10.28 4.97
C ILE A 49 3.82 -11.13 4.60
N ALA A 50 3.10 -11.64 5.59
CA ALA A 50 1.80 -12.26 5.36
C ALA A 50 0.68 -11.21 5.49
N THR A 51 0.70 -10.45 6.58
CA THR A 51 -0.27 -9.39 6.88
C THR A 51 0.38 -8.22 7.60
N VAL A 52 -0.23 -7.04 7.51
CA VAL A 52 0.16 -5.81 8.20
C VAL A 52 -1.06 -5.22 8.89
N GLN A 53 -0.93 -4.88 10.18
CA GLN A 53 -1.95 -4.14 10.91
C GLN A 53 -1.65 -2.65 10.83
N TYR A 54 -2.62 -1.87 10.33
CA TYR A 54 -2.48 -0.42 10.18
C TYR A 54 -3.77 0.28 10.61
N LYS A 55 -3.70 1.20 11.57
CA LYS A 55 -4.85 2.01 12.04
C LYS A 55 -6.17 1.22 12.25
N GLY A 56 -6.07 -0.02 12.76
CA GLY A 56 -7.23 -0.87 13.08
C GLY A 56 -7.75 -1.75 11.94
N ILE A 57 -7.13 -1.74 10.76
CA ILE A 57 -7.38 -2.70 9.69
C ILE A 57 -6.19 -3.66 9.54
N THR A 58 -6.48 -4.93 9.23
CA THR A 58 -5.47 -5.92 8.84
C THR A 58 -5.50 -6.06 7.33
N LEU A 59 -4.37 -5.78 6.69
CA LEU A 59 -4.19 -5.91 5.24
C LEU A 59 -3.29 -7.10 4.94
N ASP A 60 -3.67 -7.95 3.98
CA ASP A 60 -2.78 -8.99 3.49
C ASP A 60 -1.72 -8.43 2.52
N LYS A 61 -0.73 -9.25 2.21
CA LYS A 61 0.38 -8.89 1.30
C LYS A 61 -0.10 -8.42 -0.07
N ASN A 62 -1.10 -9.08 -0.67
CA ASN A 62 -1.58 -8.74 -2.01
C ASN A 62 -2.36 -7.43 -1.97
N GLN A 63 -3.14 -7.19 -0.91
CA GLN A 63 -3.74 -5.89 -0.63
C GLN A 63 -2.69 -4.78 -0.54
N CYS A 64 -1.61 -5.03 0.21
CA CYS A 64 -0.51 -4.08 0.31
C CYS A 64 0.14 -3.82 -1.05
N LEU A 65 0.42 -4.86 -1.83
CA LEU A 65 1.00 -4.75 -3.18
C LEU A 65 0.13 -3.88 -4.10
N TYR A 66 -1.18 -4.11 -4.07
CA TYR A 66 -2.15 -3.31 -4.83
C TYR A 66 -2.17 -1.84 -4.39
N ILE A 67 -2.27 -1.59 -3.08
CA ILE A 67 -2.34 -0.24 -2.52
C ILE A 67 -1.07 0.54 -2.85
N LEU A 68 0.11 -0.03 -2.61
CA LEU A 68 1.38 0.67 -2.87
C LEU A 68 1.61 0.93 -4.36
N SER A 69 1.29 -0.04 -5.23
CA SER A 69 1.44 0.13 -6.69
C SER A 69 0.51 1.21 -7.24
N LYS A 70 -0.78 1.19 -6.87
CA LYS A 70 -1.73 2.22 -7.28
C LYS A 70 -1.37 3.60 -6.70
N ALA A 71 -0.84 3.64 -5.48
CA ALA A 71 -0.39 4.88 -4.85
C ALA A 71 0.75 5.55 -5.62
N ILE A 72 1.80 4.80 -6.00
CA ILE A 72 2.92 5.33 -6.79
C ILE A 72 2.43 5.98 -8.08
N VAL A 73 1.50 5.32 -8.79
CA VAL A 73 0.95 5.83 -10.05
C VAL A 73 0.11 7.09 -9.83
N MET A 74 -0.73 7.12 -8.78
CA MET A 74 -1.53 8.29 -8.44
C MET A 74 -0.65 9.49 -8.04
N LEU A 75 0.38 9.27 -7.23
CA LEU A 75 1.35 10.29 -6.83
C LEU A 75 2.11 10.83 -8.04
N ASN A 76 2.55 9.95 -8.95
CA ASN A 76 3.23 10.39 -10.18
C ASN A 76 2.33 11.24 -11.09
N GLN A 77 1.02 10.98 -11.07
CA GLN A 77 0.01 11.75 -11.82
C GLN A 77 -0.46 13.02 -11.08
N GLY A 78 0.03 13.28 -9.86
CA GLY A 78 -0.44 14.40 -9.04
C GLY A 78 -1.91 14.28 -8.59
N LYS A 79 -2.43 13.05 -8.51
CA LYS A 79 -3.80 12.77 -8.07
C LYS A 79 -3.89 12.65 -6.56
N SER A 80 -5.10 12.85 -6.05
CA SER A 80 -5.50 12.62 -4.66
C SER A 80 -6.73 11.72 -4.61
N GLY A 81 -7.00 11.11 -3.46
CA GLY A 81 -8.21 10.32 -3.24
C GLY A 81 -7.91 9.05 -2.45
N ASN A 82 -8.82 8.09 -2.56
CA ASN A 82 -8.74 6.82 -1.87
C ASN A 82 -8.55 5.69 -2.89
N ILE A 83 -7.84 4.66 -2.46
CA ILE A 83 -7.59 3.42 -3.20
C ILE A 83 -8.51 2.36 -2.63
N SER A 84 -9.27 1.65 -3.47
CA SER A 84 -10.11 0.54 -3.01
C SER A 84 -9.30 -0.51 -2.25
N ILE A 85 -9.90 -1.08 -1.20
CA ILE A 85 -9.35 -2.24 -0.50
C ILE A 85 -10.10 -3.45 -1.03
N GLU A 86 -9.43 -4.22 -1.88
CA GLU A 86 -10.01 -5.36 -2.59
C GLU A 86 -9.32 -6.65 -2.13
N LYS A 87 -9.85 -7.81 -2.48
CA LYS A 87 -9.21 -9.10 -2.18
C LYS A 87 -8.61 -9.66 -3.46
N PHE A 88 -7.35 -10.09 -3.37
CA PHE A 88 -6.62 -10.66 -4.50
C PHE A 88 -6.08 -12.03 -4.14
N GLY A 89 -6.21 -12.98 -5.07
CA GLY A 89 -5.56 -14.28 -4.97
C GLY A 89 -4.04 -14.17 -5.00
N ASP A 90 -3.38 -15.21 -4.48
CA ASP A 90 -1.93 -15.35 -4.57
C ASP A 90 -1.46 -15.56 -6.01
N ALA A 91 -0.20 -15.24 -6.27
CA ALA A 91 0.44 -15.56 -7.53
C ALA A 91 0.47 -17.08 -7.75
N SER A 92 0.11 -17.53 -8.96
CA SER A 92 0.00 -18.96 -9.28
C SER A 92 1.38 -19.65 -9.38
N ASP A 93 2.41 -18.91 -9.79
CA ASP A 93 3.79 -19.40 -9.89
C ASP A 93 4.77 -18.25 -9.61
N PRO A 94 5.00 -17.88 -8.34
CA PRO A 94 5.84 -16.73 -8.00
C PRO A 94 7.30 -17.03 -8.30
N GLY A 95 7.93 -16.18 -9.11
CA GLY A 95 9.34 -16.29 -9.50
C GLY A 95 9.98 -14.93 -9.71
N GLY A 96 11.31 -14.90 -9.73
CA GLY A 96 12.07 -13.67 -9.96
C GLY A 96 13.29 -13.57 -9.05
N VAL A 97 14.35 -12.93 -9.56
CA VAL A 97 15.62 -12.75 -8.87
C VAL A 97 15.96 -11.26 -8.80
N LEU A 98 16.50 -10.86 -7.67
CA LEU A 98 16.89 -9.48 -7.41
C LEU A 98 18.34 -9.30 -7.89
N ASN A 99 18.54 -8.91 -9.15
CA ASN A 99 19.89 -8.67 -9.70
C ASN A 99 20.17 -7.20 -10.06
N SER A 100 19.19 -6.29 -9.94
CA SER A 100 19.43 -4.86 -10.18
C SER A 100 19.76 -4.15 -8.88
N ALA A 101 20.83 -3.36 -8.85
CA ALA A 101 21.20 -2.55 -7.69
C ALA A 101 20.33 -1.29 -7.54
N PHE A 102 19.69 -0.84 -8.62
CA PHE A 102 18.88 0.38 -8.65
C PHE A 102 17.68 0.23 -9.59
N ILE A 103 16.56 0.84 -9.22
CA ILE A 103 15.37 0.99 -10.06
C ILE A 103 15.08 2.49 -10.18
N THR A 104 15.07 3.00 -11.41
CA THR A 104 14.81 4.42 -11.72
C THR A 104 13.32 4.75 -11.56
N LYS A 105 13.02 6.06 -11.47
CA LYS A 105 11.63 6.55 -11.46
C LYS A 105 10.79 6.07 -12.62
N PHE A 106 11.36 6.05 -13.82
CA PHE A 106 10.65 5.57 -14.99
C PHE A 106 10.26 4.09 -14.82
N GLU A 107 11.21 3.27 -14.37
CA GLU A 107 11.03 1.83 -14.20
C GLU A 107 10.05 1.49 -13.09
N TYR A 108 10.20 2.02 -11.87
CA TYR A 108 9.30 1.64 -10.78
C TYR A 108 7.87 2.18 -10.99
N VAL A 109 7.69 3.31 -11.70
CA VAL A 109 6.36 3.82 -12.04
C VAL A 109 5.68 2.93 -13.08
N ASP A 110 6.44 2.48 -14.09
CA ASP A 110 5.95 1.51 -15.08
C ASP A 110 5.59 0.18 -14.43
N MET A 111 6.49 -0.37 -13.60
CA MET A 111 6.25 -1.58 -12.80
C MET A 111 4.96 -1.46 -11.99
N ALA A 112 4.83 -0.38 -11.20
CA ALA A 112 3.63 -0.12 -10.41
C ALA A 112 2.37 -0.08 -11.29
N GLY A 113 2.46 0.57 -12.45
CA GLY A 113 1.42 0.63 -13.45
C GLY A 113 0.98 -0.74 -13.98
N ARG A 114 1.92 -1.63 -14.28
CA ARG A 114 1.64 -2.99 -14.75
C ARG A 114 1.08 -3.86 -13.62
N THR A 115 1.63 -3.77 -12.42
CA THR A 115 1.20 -4.55 -11.26
C THR A 115 -0.27 -4.31 -10.93
N TYR A 116 -0.69 -3.06 -10.67
CA TYR A 116 -2.08 -2.82 -10.25
C TYR A 116 -3.09 -3.16 -11.36
N LYS A 117 -2.75 -2.87 -12.63
CA LYS A 117 -3.61 -3.19 -13.78
C LYS A 117 -3.78 -4.70 -13.98
N TRP A 118 -2.71 -5.47 -13.77
CA TRP A 118 -2.78 -6.93 -13.79
C TRP A 118 -3.74 -7.44 -12.72
N MET A 119 -3.62 -6.91 -11.50
CA MET A 119 -4.47 -7.29 -10.38
C MET A 119 -5.94 -6.91 -10.62
N ASP A 120 -6.22 -5.70 -11.14
CA ASP A 120 -7.56 -5.28 -11.55
C ASP A 120 -8.17 -6.24 -12.61
N ALA A 121 -7.35 -6.74 -13.55
CA ALA A 121 -7.82 -7.59 -14.65
C ALA A 121 -7.97 -9.07 -14.28
N ASN A 122 -7.11 -9.59 -13.40
CA ASN A 122 -7.01 -11.03 -13.11
C ASN A 122 -7.49 -11.41 -11.71
N GLY A 123 -7.72 -10.44 -10.81
CA GLY A 123 -8.13 -10.70 -9.43
C GLY A 123 -7.07 -11.41 -8.58
N GLN A 124 -5.81 -11.46 -9.02
CA GLN A 124 -4.69 -12.09 -8.31
C GLN A 124 -3.37 -11.34 -8.54
N ALA A 125 -2.41 -11.53 -7.64
CA ALA A 125 -1.06 -10.98 -7.76
C ALA A 125 -0.35 -11.53 -9.03
N PRO A 126 0.48 -10.73 -9.71
CA PRO A 126 1.30 -11.22 -10.81
C PRO A 126 2.36 -12.22 -10.33
N ASN A 127 2.76 -13.15 -11.19
CA ASN A 127 3.83 -14.12 -10.90
C ASN A 127 5.21 -13.47 -10.74
N HIS A 128 5.44 -12.41 -11.50
CA HIS A 128 6.62 -11.58 -11.46
C HIS A 128 6.29 -10.19 -12.01
N THR A 129 7.08 -9.19 -11.63
CA THR A 129 7.06 -7.86 -12.24
C THR A 129 8.44 -7.60 -12.84
N GLY A 130 8.56 -7.71 -14.16
CA GLY A 130 9.80 -7.37 -14.86
C GLY A 130 10.08 -5.87 -14.84
N ILE A 131 11.34 -5.48 -15.02
CA ILE A 131 11.71 -4.11 -15.36
C ILE A 131 11.64 -4.00 -16.89
N ASP A 132 10.95 -3.00 -17.43
CA ASP A 132 10.78 -2.83 -18.89
C ASP A 132 12.06 -2.22 -19.54
N PHE A 133 13.19 -2.90 -19.31
CA PHE A 133 14.51 -2.62 -19.85
C PHE A 133 15.14 -3.96 -20.28
N SER A 134 15.71 -3.99 -21.50
CA SER A 134 16.26 -5.22 -22.08
C SER A 134 17.37 -5.81 -21.20
N GLY A 135 17.22 -7.07 -20.79
CA GLY A 135 18.20 -7.79 -19.97
C GLY A 135 18.04 -7.61 -18.46
N SER A 136 17.05 -6.85 -18.00
CA SER A 136 16.75 -6.74 -16.57
C SER A 136 16.02 -7.98 -16.05
N PRO A 137 16.33 -8.44 -14.82
CA PRO A 137 15.67 -9.60 -14.24
C PRO A 137 14.21 -9.31 -13.90
N ASP A 138 13.41 -10.36 -13.89
CA ASP A 138 12.06 -10.35 -13.32
C ASP A 138 12.12 -10.29 -11.79
N LEU A 139 11.32 -9.43 -11.16
CA LEU A 139 11.22 -9.32 -9.70
C LEU A 139 10.03 -10.14 -9.18
N SER A 140 10.24 -10.88 -8.09
CA SER A 140 9.16 -11.59 -7.42
C SER A 140 8.17 -10.61 -6.76
N PRO A 141 6.95 -11.04 -6.40
CA PRO A 141 5.97 -10.17 -5.76
C PRO A 141 6.44 -9.57 -4.42
N ASP A 142 7.21 -10.32 -3.61
CA ASP A 142 7.79 -9.83 -2.36
C ASP A 142 8.80 -8.71 -2.59
N VAL A 143 9.66 -8.89 -3.59
CA VAL A 143 10.67 -7.90 -3.94
C VAL A 143 10.02 -6.65 -4.52
N THR A 144 9.02 -6.84 -5.36
CA THR A 144 8.21 -5.74 -5.93
C THR A 144 7.54 -4.95 -4.80
N LEU A 145 6.95 -5.62 -3.81
CA LEU A 145 6.35 -4.98 -2.65
C LEU A 145 7.37 -4.15 -1.86
N LYS A 146 8.56 -4.71 -1.57
CA LYS A 146 9.62 -3.98 -0.86
C LYS A 146 10.15 -2.78 -1.63
N ALA A 147 10.32 -2.92 -2.95
CA ALA A 147 10.74 -1.82 -3.81
C ALA A 147 9.72 -0.66 -3.74
N PHE A 148 8.43 -0.96 -3.83
CA PHE A 148 7.37 0.04 -3.71
C PHE A 148 7.28 0.64 -2.30
N ALA A 149 7.48 -0.18 -1.26
CA ALA A 149 7.55 0.29 0.12
C ALA A 149 8.70 1.29 0.32
N LYS A 150 9.87 1.01 -0.27
CA LYS A 150 11.01 1.93 -0.23
C LYS A 150 10.73 3.23 -0.97
N VAL A 151 10.18 3.18 -2.19
CA VAL A 151 9.80 4.38 -2.95
C VAL A 151 8.89 5.30 -2.13
N LEU A 152 7.88 4.72 -1.49
CA LEU A 152 6.91 5.49 -0.71
C LEU A 152 7.46 5.95 0.66
N THR A 153 8.43 5.22 1.22
CA THR A 153 9.16 5.67 2.41
C THR A 153 10.02 6.88 2.09
N GLU A 154 10.79 6.87 0.99
CA GLU A 154 11.57 8.04 0.56
C GLU A 154 10.67 9.23 0.15
N TYR A 155 9.49 8.94 -0.43
CA TYR A 155 8.47 9.97 -0.69
C TYR A 155 7.98 10.62 0.60
N LYS A 156 7.80 9.85 1.69
CA LYS A 156 7.34 10.36 3.00
C LYS A 156 8.26 11.48 3.50
N ASP A 157 9.57 11.29 3.37
CA ASP A 157 10.56 12.21 3.90
C ASP A 157 10.75 13.46 3.03
N THR A 158 10.58 13.32 1.71
CA THR A 158 10.93 14.36 0.74
C THR A 158 9.72 15.07 0.11
N GLY A 159 8.52 14.48 0.22
CA GLY A 159 7.31 14.90 -0.50
C GLY A 159 7.40 14.75 -2.02
N LYS A 160 8.42 14.03 -2.54
CA LYS A 160 8.67 13.84 -3.96
C LYS A 160 9.04 12.38 -4.23
N LEU A 161 8.56 11.85 -5.35
CA LEU A 161 8.99 10.52 -5.77
C LEU A 161 10.50 10.53 -6.08
N PRO A 162 11.30 9.60 -5.53
CA PRO A 162 12.75 9.60 -5.68
C PRO A 162 13.19 9.43 -7.14
N ALA A 163 14.39 9.89 -7.51
CA ALA A 163 14.89 9.68 -8.87
C ALA A 163 15.18 8.20 -9.17
N SER A 164 15.57 7.45 -8.13
CA SER A 164 15.83 6.01 -8.15
C SER A 164 15.82 5.48 -6.72
N VAL A 165 15.52 4.19 -6.55
CA VAL A 165 15.67 3.47 -5.28
C VAL A 165 16.66 2.33 -5.44
N SER A 166 17.44 2.03 -4.40
CA SER A 166 18.23 0.80 -4.34
C SER A 166 17.40 -0.36 -3.78
N VAL A 167 17.47 -1.52 -4.42
CA VAL A 167 16.73 -2.73 -4.02
C VAL A 167 17.66 -3.87 -3.66
#